data_AF-A0A432SDJ8-F1
#
_entry.id   AF-A0A432SDJ8-F1
#
_cell.length_a   1.000
_cell.length_b   1.000
_cell.length_c   1.000
_cell.angle_alpha   90.00
_cell.angle_beta   90.00
_cell.angle_gamma   90.00
#
_symmetry.space_group_name_H-M   'P 1'
#
loop_
_entity.id
_entity.type
_entity.pdbx_description
1 polymer ?
#
loop_
_entity_poly.entity_id
_entity_poly.type
_entity_poly.pdbx_seq_one_letter_code
_entity_poly.pdbx_strand_id
1 'polypeptide(L)'
;MRFKLRLLLLATSCILFFNACSKELEIYNKPAVYWYAKIIESISEGNIDKADNYYASLQGEHIGSPLLPEATMILAISHMYYEDYLLTEHFLDEYVKRYANSNEEEFAEFLKIKAKYMALPNPRRDQVLIGEAILESEKFKTSYPNSMYYSIVDAMATNLYIADAVLNKTIAALYKRIDKPKSAAYYKAIKPQPWIVWNEIEHAKSPWYKAWFEGDGTESWYGYLIPDTRSVVSRNSISDDEEPNK
;
A
#
# COMPACT_ATOMS: atom_id res chain seq x y z
N MET A 1 -18.33 -1.40 55.78
CA MET A 1 -17.56 -2.24 54.84
C MET A 1 -17.66 -1.75 53.38
N ARG A 2 -18.87 -1.48 52.86
CA ARG A 2 -19.08 -1.03 51.46
C ARG A 2 -18.38 0.29 51.07
N PHE A 3 -18.25 1.25 52.00
CA PHE A 3 -17.57 2.52 51.73
C PHE A 3 -16.05 2.36 51.57
N LYS A 4 -15.41 1.52 52.41
CA LYS A 4 -13.98 1.19 52.31
C LYS A 4 -13.65 0.44 51.02
N LEU A 5 -14.55 -0.44 50.56
CA LEU A 5 -14.38 -1.17 49.30
C LEU A 5 -14.53 -0.25 48.07
N ARG A 6 -15.46 0.71 48.10
CA ARG A 6 -15.60 1.73 47.05
C ARG A 6 -14.39 2.66 46.99
N LEU A 7 -13.85 3.05 48.14
CA LEU A 7 -12.63 3.86 48.22
C LEU A 7 -11.42 3.09 47.65
N LEU A 8 -11.32 1.79 47.95
CA LEU A 8 -10.26 0.92 47.43
C LEU A 8 -10.37 0.73 45.90
N LEU A 9 -11.58 0.53 45.38
CA LEU A 9 -11.85 0.45 43.94
C LEU A 9 -11.54 1.75 43.20
N LEU A 10 -11.87 2.91 43.81
CA LEU A 10 -11.55 4.22 43.26
C LEU A 10 -10.03 4.45 43.25
N ALA A 11 -9.32 4.05 44.31
CA ALA A 11 -7.87 4.16 44.39
C ALA A 11 -7.15 3.27 43.36
N THR A 12 -7.59 2.02 43.17
CA THR A 12 -7.05 1.15 42.11
C THR A 12 -7.34 1.67 40.71
N SER A 13 -8.51 2.28 40.50
CA SER A 13 -8.85 2.93 39.23
C SER A 13 -7.92 4.12 38.94
N CYS A 14 -7.69 5.00 39.94
CA CYS A 14 -6.75 6.11 39.78
C CYS A 14 -5.32 5.63 39.46
N ILE A 15 -4.83 4.57 40.10
CA ILE A 15 -3.48 4.04 39.82
C ILE A 15 -3.37 3.55 38.37
N LEU A 16 -4.42 2.95 37.81
CA LEU A 16 -4.43 2.51 36.40
C LEU A 16 -4.44 3.71 35.43
N PHE A 17 -5.10 4.82 35.76
CA PHE A 17 -5.15 6.01 34.90
C PHE A 17 -3.89 6.88 34.96
N PHE A 18 -3.11 6.87 36.07
CA PHE A 18 -1.93 7.73 36.23
C PHE A 18 -0.59 7.11 35.77
N ASN A 19 -0.56 5.85 35.32
CA ASN A 19 0.66 5.22 34.78
C ASN A 19 0.87 5.45 33.28
N ALA A 20 -0.01 6.19 32.59
CA ALA A 20 -0.06 6.21 31.12
C ALA A 20 0.82 7.28 30.45
N CYS A 21 1.68 8.02 31.15
CA CYS A 21 2.54 9.00 30.48
C CYS A 21 3.82 9.32 31.28
N SER A 22 4.86 8.49 31.14
CA SER A 22 6.22 8.97 31.41
C SER A 22 6.71 9.71 30.17
N LYS A 23 6.98 11.01 30.29
CA LYS A 23 7.70 11.72 29.23
C LYS A 23 9.12 11.18 29.16
N GLU A 24 9.52 10.67 28.00
CA GLU A 24 10.94 10.37 27.78
C GLU A 24 11.74 11.67 27.88
N LEU A 25 12.90 11.62 28.54
CA LEU A 25 13.77 12.77 28.66
C LEU A 25 14.27 13.15 27.27
N GLU A 26 14.06 14.41 26.87
CA GLU A 26 14.59 14.91 25.61
C GLU A 26 16.12 15.03 25.72
N ILE A 27 16.81 14.13 25.04
CA ILE A 27 18.27 14.09 24.97
C ILE A 27 18.68 14.95 23.77
N TYR A 28 19.68 15.80 23.94
CA TYR A 28 20.21 16.66 22.88
C TYR A 28 21.74 16.64 22.89
N ASN A 29 22.34 17.10 21.78
CA ASN A 29 23.77 17.35 21.63
C ASN A 29 24.62 16.11 21.90
N LYS A 30 24.31 15.03 21.20
CA LYS A 30 25.04 13.75 21.28
C LYS A 30 25.82 13.51 19.99
N PRO A 31 26.94 12.78 20.03
CA PRO A 31 27.69 12.48 18.81
C PRO A 31 26.83 11.65 17.83
N ALA A 32 27.08 11.81 16.53
CA ALA A 32 26.35 11.08 15.48
C ALA A 32 26.27 9.56 15.73
N VAL A 33 27.37 8.96 16.22
CA VAL A 33 27.44 7.52 16.54
C VAL A 33 26.43 7.12 17.62
N TYR A 34 26.17 7.99 18.61
CA TYR A 34 25.19 7.72 19.65
C TYR A 34 23.78 7.65 19.06
N TRP A 35 23.42 8.60 18.21
CA TRP A 35 22.10 8.60 17.55
C TRP A 35 21.93 7.39 16.66
N TYR A 36 22.94 7.08 15.84
CA TYR A 36 22.93 5.87 15.01
C TYR A 36 22.76 4.60 15.85
N ALA A 37 23.50 4.44 16.95
CA ALA A 37 23.35 3.29 17.84
C ALA A 37 21.92 3.17 18.40
N LYS A 38 21.29 4.30 18.75
CA LYS A 38 19.91 4.34 19.24
C LYS A 38 18.87 4.02 18.17
N ILE A 39 19.11 4.39 16.91
CA ILE A 39 18.29 3.96 15.76
C ILE A 39 18.31 2.42 15.68
N ILE A 40 19.51 1.82 15.65
CA ILE A 40 19.66 0.36 15.55
C ILE A 40 19.03 -0.37 16.74
N GLU A 41 19.26 0.12 17.96
CA GLU A 41 18.66 -0.43 19.18
C GLU A 41 17.13 -0.40 19.10
N SER A 42 16.54 0.75 18.73
CA SER A 42 15.08 0.90 18.63
C SER A 42 14.46 -0.01 17.57
N ILE A 43 15.12 -0.15 16.41
CA ILE A 43 14.68 -1.08 15.36
C ILE A 43 14.73 -2.53 15.87
N SER A 44 15.79 -2.90 16.59
CA SER A 44 15.94 -4.25 17.15
C SER A 44 14.89 -4.58 18.22
N GLU A 45 14.42 -3.57 18.94
CA GLU A 45 13.31 -3.66 19.90
C GLU A 45 11.93 -3.64 19.21
N GLY A 46 11.90 -3.37 17.90
CA GLY A 46 10.69 -3.24 17.10
C GLY A 46 9.92 -1.92 17.30
N ASN A 47 10.57 -0.92 17.86
CA ASN A 47 10.00 0.42 18.05
C ASN A 47 10.52 1.36 16.94
N ILE A 48 9.91 1.25 15.76
CA ILE A 48 10.37 1.99 14.57
C ILE A 48 10.09 3.49 14.66
N ASP A 49 8.96 3.90 15.27
CA ASP A 49 8.64 5.31 15.50
C ASP A 49 9.74 6.02 16.33
N LYS A 50 10.29 5.29 17.31
CA LYS A 50 11.39 5.79 18.13
C LYS A 50 12.69 5.88 17.33
N ALA A 51 12.92 4.95 16.40
CA ALA A 51 14.04 5.01 15.48
C ALA A 51 13.94 6.25 14.55
N ASP A 52 12.75 6.56 14.04
CA ASP A 52 12.52 7.75 13.22
C ASP A 52 12.80 9.05 13.99
N ASN A 53 12.40 9.11 15.26
CA ASN A 53 12.72 10.25 16.13
C ASN A 53 14.24 10.43 16.30
N TYR A 54 14.98 9.33 16.55
CA TYR A 54 16.44 9.39 16.67
C TYR A 54 17.13 9.72 15.33
N TYR A 55 16.55 9.31 14.21
CA TYR A 55 17.03 9.72 12.89
C TYR A 55 16.82 11.21 12.63
N ALA A 56 15.68 11.78 13.01
CA ALA A 56 15.45 13.21 12.95
C ALA A 56 16.49 13.98 13.80
N SER A 57 16.84 13.47 14.99
CA SER A 57 17.93 14.03 15.81
C SER A 57 19.29 13.91 15.12
N LEU A 58 19.62 12.76 14.52
CA LEU A 58 20.86 12.55 13.77
C LEU A 58 20.97 13.53 12.59
N GLN A 59 19.92 13.64 11.79
CA GLN A 59 19.87 14.49 10.61
C GLN A 59 19.90 15.99 10.97
N GLY A 60 19.22 16.38 12.05
CA GLY A 60 19.18 17.75 12.53
C GLY A 60 20.50 18.21 13.16
N GLU A 61 21.13 17.38 14.00
CA GLU A 61 22.39 17.73 14.68
C GLU A 61 23.62 17.49 13.80
N HIS A 62 23.59 16.50 12.90
CA HIS A 62 24.75 16.03 12.13
C HIS A 62 24.44 15.83 10.65
N ILE A 63 23.99 16.88 9.96
CA ILE A 63 23.54 16.83 8.55
C ILE A 63 24.56 16.25 7.55
N GLY A 64 25.85 16.37 7.84
CA GLY A 64 26.96 15.85 7.01
C GLY A 64 27.55 14.53 7.52
N SER A 65 26.86 13.83 8.42
CA SER A 65 27.36 12.57 8.98
C SER A 65 27.46 11.50 7.90
N PRO A 66 28.58 10.73 7.83
CA PRO A 66 28.71 9.60 6.93
C PRO A 66 27.81 8.42 7.30
N LEU A 67 27.17 8.47 8.48
CA LEU A 67 26.23 7.44 8.96
C LEU A 67 24.81 7.63 8.41
N LEU A 68 24.50 8.80 7.84
CA LEU A 68 23.16 9.10 7.33
C LEU A 68 22.74 8.16 6.19
N PRO A 69 23.55 7.94 5.12
CA PRO A 69 23.16 7.05 4.03
C PRO A 69 22.73 5.66 4.51
N GLU A 70 23.54 5.07 5.41
CA GLU A 70 23.28 3.75 5.97
C GLU A 70 22.03 3.76 6.85
N ALA A 71 21.89 4.75 7.74
CA ALA A 71 20.70 4.89 8.58
C ALA A 71 19.41 5.04 7.75
N THR A 72 19.43 5.85 6.70
CA THR A 72 18.27 6.04 5.80
C THR A 72 17.88 4.74 5.11
N MET A 73 18.85 3.98 4.60
CA MET A 73 18.60 2.69 3.95
C MET A 73 18.05 1.65 4.95
N ILE A 74 18.62 1.61 6.17
CA ILE A 74 18.15 0.72 7.24
C ILE A 74 16.71 1.06 7.62
N LEU A 75 16.36 2.34 7.75
CA LEU A 75 14.99 2.76 8.03
C LEU A 75 14.03 2.38 6.91
N ALA A 76 14.39 2.62 5.64
CA ALA A 76 13.59 2.20 4.50
C ALA A 76 13.28 0.69 4.55
N ILE A 77 14.29 -0.15 4.78
CA ILE A 77 14.13 -1.61 4.87
C ILE A 77 13.30 -1.99 6.10
N SER A 78 13.49 -1.30 7.23
CA SER A 78 12.76 -1.57 8.46
C SER A 78 11.27 -1.23 8.31
N HIS A 79 10.94 -0.07 7.73
CA HIS A 79 9.56 0.31 7.42
C HIS A 79 8.91 -0.69 6.47
N MET A 80 9.63 -1.18 5.46
CA MET A 80 9.13 -2.21 4.56
C MET A 80 8.84 -3.52 5.29
N TYR A 81 9.68 -3.89 6.26
CA TYR A 81 9.49 -5.08 7.10
C TYR A 81 8.24 -4.96 7.99
N TYR A 82 7.93 -3.77 8.49
CA TYR A 82 6.72 -3.49 9.26
C TYR A 82 5.50 -3.14 8.38
N GLU A 83 5.59 -3.36 7.06
CA GLU A 83 4.54 -3.09 6.08
C GLU A 83 4.16 -1.61 5.89
N ASP A 84 5.02 -0.69 6.36
CA ASP A 84 4.89 0.76 6.18
C ASP A 84 5.53 1.19 4.84
N TYR A 85 4.89 0.79 3.75
CA TYR A 85 5.42 0.99 2.39
C TYR A 85 5.49 2.47 1.97
N LEU A 86 4.63 3.33 2.52
CA LEU A 86 4.68 4.77 2.26
C LEU A 86 5.94 5.41 2.86
N LEU A 87 6.30 5.04 4.09
CA LEU A 87 7.54 5.51 4.73
C LEU A 87 8.77 4.88 4.08
N THR A 88 8.67 3.62 3.66
CA THR A 88 9.69 2.98 2.82
C THR A 88 10.00 3.82 1.59
N GLU A 89 8.96 4.18 0.81
CA GLU A 89 9.13 5.01 -0.38
C GLU A 89 9.72 6.39 -0.03
N HIS A 90 9.27 7.01 1.05
CA HIS A 90 9.80 8.30 1.53
C HIS A 90 11.30 8.25 1.80
N PHE A 91 11.77 7.27 2.58
CA PHE A 91 13.19 7.13 2.91
C PHE A 91 14.04 6.72 1.69
N LEU A 92 13.51 5.89 0.78
CA LEU A 92 14.21 5.55 -0.47
C LEU A 92 14.34 6.76 -1.39
N ASP A 93 13.31 7.60 -1.49
CA ASP A 93 13.34 8.86 -2.21
C ASP A 93 14.39 9.82 -1.63
N GLU A 94 14.46 9.91 -0.31
CA GLU A 94 15.48 10.69 0.37
C GLU A 94 16.88 10.16 0.04
N TYR A 95 17.05 8.84 0.11
CA TYR A 95 18.33 8.17 -0.15
C TYR A 95 18.82 8.40 -1.58
N VAL A 96 17.95 8.22 -2.58
CA VAL A 96 18.27 8.47 -4.01
C VAL A 96 18.65 9.93 -4.24
N LYS A 97 17.91 10.88 -3.66
CA LYS A 97 18.15 12.32 -3.86
C LYS A 97 19.45 12.81 -3.22
N ARG A 98 19.87 12.21 -2.11
CA ARG A 98 20.94 12.77 -1.25
C ARG A 98 22.23 11.97 -1.27
N TYR A 99 22.16 10.65 -1.42
CA TYR A 99 23.27 9.76 -1.06
C TYR A 99 23.66 8.77 -2.16
N ALA A 100 22.69 8.30 -2.95
CA ALA A 100 22.91 7.19 -3.85
C ALA A 100 23.96 7.48 -4.93
N ASN A 101 24.87 6.51 -5.13
CA ASN A 101 25.61 6.37 -6.38
C ASN A 101 24.81 5.58 -7.43
N SER A 102 25.31 5.48 -8.67
CA SER A 102 24.57 4.82 -9.76
C SER A 102 24.15 3.36 -9.48
N ASN A 103 24.95 2.58 -8.74
CA ASN A 103 24.61 1.20 -8.41
C ASN A 103 23.61 1.13 -7.25
N GLU A 104 23.74 2.06 -6.29
CA GLU A 104 22.84 2.18 -5.15
C GLU A 104 21.47 2.75 -5.56
N GLU A 105 21.43 3.61 -6.57
CA GLU A 105 20.21 4.15 -7.17
C GLU A 105 19.38 3.03 -7.80
N GLU A 106 20.01 2.15 -8.58
CA GLU A 106 19.36 0.95 -9.13
C GLU A 106 18.72 0.11 -8.01
N PHE A 107 19.47 -0.17 -6.93
CA PHE A 107 18.95 -0.94 -5.81
C PHE A 107 17.78 -0.25 -5.09
N ALA A 108 17.89 1.06 -4.86
CA ALA A 108 16.84 1.84 -4.22
C ALA A 108 15.56 1.92 -5.08
N GLU A 109 15.69 2.11 -6.40
CA GLU A 109 14.54 2.09 -7.33
C GLU A 109 13.88 0.71 -7.36
N PHE A 110 14.65 -0.38 -7.34
CA PHE A 110 14.12 -1.72 -7.17
C PHE A 110 13.32 -1.87 -5.87
N LEU A 111 13.85 -1.40 -4.73
CA LEU A 111 13.17 -1.47 -3.45
C LEU A 111 11.88 -0.65 -3.43
N LYS A 112 11.83 0.49 -4.12
CA LYS A 112 10.60 1.29 -4.26
C LYS A 112 9.51 0.52 -4.99
N ILE A 113 9.84 -0.10 -6.14
CA ILE A 113 8.91 -0.94 -6.90
C ILE A 113 8.40 -2.09 -6.03
N LYS A 114 9.30 -2.74 -5.29
CA LYS A 114 8.95 -3.81 -4.36
C LYS A 114 7.99 -3.32 -3.26
N ALA A 115 8.24 -2.15 -2.67
CA ALA A 115 7.36 -1.58 -1.66
C ALA A 115 5.96 -1.31 -2.21
N LYS A 116 5.84 -0.71 -3.41
CA LYS A 116 4.54 -0.49 -4.07
C LYS A 116 3.82 -1.78 -4.39
N TYR A 117 4.55 -2.79 -4.85
CA TYR A 117 3.98 -4.11 -5.11
C TYR A 117 3.43 -4.76 -3.83
N MET A 118 4.18 -4.67 -2.72
CA MET A 118 3.77 -5.23 -1.43
C MET A 118 2.64 -4.43 -0.76
N ALA A 119 2.51 -3.14 -1.07
CA ALA A 119 1.41 -2.28 -0.64
C ALA A 119 0.04 -2.63 -1.26
N LEU A 120 -0.03 -3.62 -2.16
CA LEU A 120 -1.23 -4.06 -2.84
C LEU A 120 -1.76 -5.41 -2.32
N PRO A 121 -2.23 -5.51 -1.06
CA PRO A 121 -2.78 -6.77 -0.54
C PRO A 121 -4.09 -7.15 -1.25
N ASN A 122 -4.83 -6.16 -1.77
CA ASN A 122 -6.09 -6.37 -2.49
C ASN A 122 -6.08 -5.61 -3.83
N PRO A 123 -5.61 -6.22 -4.92
CA PRO A 123 -5.46 -5.52 -6.21
C PRO A 123 -6.76 -5.00 -6.81
N ARG A 124 -7.93 -5.45 -6.34
CA ARG A 124 -9.24 -4.98 -6.83
C ARG A 124 -9.56 -3.53 -6.45
N ARG A 125 -8.86 -2.96 -5.45
CA ARG A 125 -9.26 -1.70 -4.82
C ARG A 125 -8.45 -0.50 -5.27
N ASP A 126 -7.18 -0.69 -5.61
CA ASP A 126 -6.26 0.41 -5.86
C ASP A 126 -5.71 0.37 -7.30
N GLN A 127 -6.53 0.89 -8.22
CA GLN A 127 -6.18 0.98 -9.64
C GLN A 127 -5.03 1.94 -9.91
N VAL A 128 -4.92 2.99 -9.09
CA VAL A 128 -3.91 4.04 -9.27
C VAL A 128 -2.55 3.47 -8.91
N LEU A 129 -2.42 2.86 -7.73
CA LEU A 129 -1.16 2.29 -7.27
C LEU A 129 -0.68 1.14 -8.18
N ILE A 130 -1.59 0.31 -8.72
CA ILE A 130 -1.24 -0.70 -9.74
C ILE A 130 -0.64 -0.04 -10.98
N GLY A 131 -1.30 1.01 -11.49
CA GLY A 131 -0.83 1.73 -12.68
C GLY A 131 0.55 2.37 -12.47
N GLU A 132 0.76 2.99 -11.32
CA GLU A 132 2.05 3.58 -10.94
C GLU A 132 3.14 2.52 -10.81
N ALA A 133 2.85 1.39 -10.14
CA ALA A 133 3.81 0.30 -9.97
C ALA A 133 4.20 -0.34 -11.31
N ILE A 134 3.26 -0.49 -12.25
CA ILE A 134 3.55 -0.95 -13.62
C ILE A 134 4.47 0.06 -14.33
N LEU A 135 4.13 1.35 -14.27
CA LEU A 135 4.90 2.40 -14.93
C LEU A 135 6.34 2.45 -14.41
N GLU A 136 6.53 2.39 -13.10
CA GLU A 136 7.86 2.37 -12.47
C GLU A 136 8.63 1.09 -12.80
N SER A 137 7.96 -0.05 -12.85
CA SER A 137 8.58 -1.33 -13.24
C SER A 137 9.08 -1.31 -14.68
N GLU A 138 8.29 -0.80 -15.62
CA GLU A 138 8.71 -0.66 -17.02
C GLU A 138 9.83 0.37 -17.17
N LYS A 139 9.76 1.50 -16.46
CA LYS A 139 10.85 2.47 -16.41
C LYS A 139 12.15 1.80 -15.95
N PHE A 140 12.11 1.05 -14.84
CA PHE A 140 13.28 0.32 -14.34
C PHE A 140 13.85 -0.66 -15.36
N LYS A 141 12.99 -1.46 -16.01
CA LYS A 141 13.40 -2.41 -17.07
C LYS A 141 14.08 -1.71 -18.24
N THR A 142 13.62 -0.52 -18.62
CA THR A 142 14.23 0.28 -19.69
C THR A 142 15.54 0.94 -19.27
N SER A 143 15.64 1.42 -18.03
CA SER A 143 16.84 2.07 -17.49
C SER A 143 17.96 1.07 -17.19
N TYR A 144 17.62 -0.12 -16.69
CA TYR A 144 18.58 -1.14 -16.24
C TYR A 144 18.31 -2.51 -16.88
N PRO A 145 18.49 -2.65 -18.21
CA PRO A 145 18.20 -3.89 -18.92
C PRO A 145 19.08 -5.08 -18.49
N ASN A 146 20.25 -4.81 -17.91
CA ASN A 146 21.19 -5.84 -17.44
C ASN A 146 21.24 -5.93 -15.89
N SER A 147 20.23 -5.37 -15.20
CA SER A 147 20.13 -5.41 -13.74
C SER A 147 20.02 -6.84 -13.22
N MET A 148 20.64 -7.12 -12.07
CA MET A 148 20.40 -8.37 -11.34
C MET A 148 18.96 -8.51 -10.82
N TYR A 149 18.23 -7.40 -10.70
CA TYR A 149 16.86 -7.34 -10.20
C TYR A 149 15.82 -7.43 -11.33
N TYR A 150 16.25 -7.39 -12.60
CA TYR A 150 15.37 -7.32 -13.77
C TYR A 150 14.28 -8.38 -13.74
N SER A 151 14.64 -9.66 -13.56
CA SER A 151 13.67 -10.76 -13.57
C SER A 151 12.64 -10.68 -12.45
N ILE A 152 13.02 -10.13 -11.29
CA ILE A 152 12.11 -9.96 -10.16
C ILE A 152 11.13 -8.84 -10.46
N VAL A 153 11.61 -7.71 -10.99
CA VAL A 153 10.77 -6.58 -11.40
C VAL A 153 9.82 -6.99 -12.53
N ASP A 154 10.29 -7.77 -13.51
CA ASP A 154 9.46 -8.27 -14.61
C ASP A 154 8.36 -9.22 -14.12
N ALA A 155 8.66 -10.08 -13.15
CA ALA A 155 7.65 -10.92 -12.51
C ALA A 155 6.61 -10.08 -11.74
N MET A 156 7.04 -9.05 -11.00
CA MET A 156 6.13 -8.12 -10.32
C MET A 156 5.24 -7.38 -11.32
N ALA A 157 5.81 -6.83 -12.40
CA ALA A 157 5.06 -6.17 -13.47
C ALA A 157 4.04 -7.09 -14.12
N THR A 158 4.42 -8.33 -14.44
CA THR A 158 3.53 -9.34 -15.02
C THR A 158 2.33 -9.62 -14.10
N ASN A 159 2.58 -9.80 -12.81
CA ASN A 159 1.52 -10.00 -11.81
C ASN A 159 0.57 -8.78 -11.73
N LEU A 160 1.12 -7.56 -11.80
CA LEU A 160 0.33 -6.33 -11.80
C LEU A 160 -0.51 -6.19 -13.08
N TYR A 161 0.02 -6.54 -14.24
CA TYR A 161 -0.76 -6.56 -15.49
C TYR A 161 -1.92 -7.56 -15.43
N ILE A 162 -1.69 -8.76 -14.87
CA ILE A 162 -2.75 -9.75 -14.65
C ILE A 162 -3.80 -9.18 -13.70
N ALA A 163 -3.37 -8.54 -12.61
CA ALA A 163 -4.28 -7.93 -11.65
C ALA A 163 -5.15 -6.82 -12.27
N ASP A 164 -4.56 -5.91 -13.04
CA ASP A 164 -5.28 -4.86 -13.77
C ASP A 164 -6.25 -5.46 -14.80
N ALA A 165 -5.85 -6.49 -15.54
CA ALA A 165 -6.71 -7.17 -16.50
C ALA A 165 -7.91 -7.85 -15.82
N VAL A 166 -7.68 -8.57 -14.72
CA VAL A 166 -8.73 -9.20 -13.91
C VAL A 166 -9.70 -8.13 -13.39
N LEU A 167 -9.18 -7.01 -12.88
CA LEU A 167 -10.00 -5.91 -12.41
C LEU A 167 -10.88 -5.33 -13.52
N ASN A 168 -10.33 -5.01 -14.70
CA ASN A 168 -11.12 -4.55 -15.84
C ASN A 168 -12.20 -5.55 -16.27
N LYS A 169 -11.90 -6.85 -16.23
CA LYS A 169 -12.88 -7.92 -16.50
C LYS A 169 -14.02 -7.92 -15.46
N THR A 170 -13.70 -7.73 -14.17
CA THR A 170 -14.73 -7.63 -13.13
C THR A 170 -15.62 -6.40 -13.28
N ILE A 171 -15.05 -5.26 -13.70
CA ILE A 171 -15.80 -4.03 -13.98
C ILE A 171 -16.74 -4.24 -15.18
N ALA A 172 -16.25 -4.84 -16.27
CA ALA A 172 -17.10 -5.16 -17.41
C ALA A 172 -18.24 -6.14 -17.05
N ALA A 173 -17.97 -7.12 -16.19
CA ALA A 173 -18.97 -8.05 -15.68
C ALA A 173 -20.02 -7.35 -14.79
N LEU A 174 -19.59 -6.40 -13.95
CA LEU A 174 -20.50 -5.55 -13.17
C LEU A 174 -21.45 -4.78 -14.08
N TYR A 175 -20.93 -4.07 -15.10
CA TYR A 175 -21.76 -3.32 -16.04
C TYR A 175 -22.75 -4.20 -16.81
N LYS A 176 -22.37 -5.46 -17.10
CA LYS A 176 -23.30 -6.43 -17.69
C LYS A 176 -24.47 -6.77 -16.76
N ARG A 177 -24.22 -6.89 -15.44
CA ARG A 177 -25.26 -7.21 -14.44
C ARG A 177 -26.23 -6.06 -14.21
N ILE A 178 -25.74 -4.83 -14.22
CA ILE A 178 -26.59 -3.62 -14.05
C ILE A 178 -27.22 -3.12 -15.37
N ASP A 179 -27.26 -3.99 -16.39
CA ASP A 179 -27.84 -3.73 -17.72
C ASP A 179 -27.28 -2.47 -18.42
N LYS A 180 -25.96 -2.30 -18.40
CA LYS A 180 -25.24 -1.21 -19.09
C LYS A 180 -24.28 -1.75 -20.16
N PRO A 181 -24.79 -2.21 -21.32
CA PRO A 181 -24.00 -2.91 -22.32
C PRO A 181 -22.91 -2.05 -22.97
N LYS A 182 -23.16 -0.74 -23.18
CA LYS A 182 -22.16 0.20 -23.73
C LYS A 182 -20.92 0.31 -22.84
N SER A 183 -21.12 0.47 -21.52
CA SER A 183 -20.02 0.51 -20.54
C SER A 183 -19.31 -0.83 -20.44
N ALA A 184 -20.05 -1.95 -20.47
CA ALA A 184 -19.45 -3.28 -20.48
C ALA A 184 -18.55 -3.51 -21.71
N ALA A 185 -18.94 -3.03 -22.89
CA ALA A 185 -18.12 -3.09 -24.10
C ALA A 185 -16.89 -2.18 -24.00
N TYR A 186 -17.04 -0.97 -23.46
CA TYR A 186 -15.93 -0.03 -23.25
C TYR A 186 -14.82 -0.64 -22.37
N TYR A 187 -15.15 -1.18 -21.20
CA TYR A 187 -14.16 -1.77 -20.29
C TYR A 187 -13.52 -3.05 -20.83
N LYS A 188 -14.20 -3.78 -21.73
CA LYS A 188 -13.58 -4.91 -22.45
C LYS A 188 -12.55 -4.45 -23.49
N ALA A 189 -12.74 -3.28 -24.07
CA ALA A 189 -11.92 -2.77 -25.17
C ALA A 189 -10.75 -1.89 -24.73
N ILE A 190 -10.82 -1.26 -23.55
CA ILE A 190 -9.86 -0.23 -23.14
C ILE A 190 -8.44 -0.76 -22.89
N LYS A 191 -8.31 -2.00 -22.41
CA LYS A 191 -7.03 -2.60 -22.01
C LYS A 191 -6.97 -4.08 -22.40
N PRO A 192 -6.90 -4.40 -23.71
CA PRO A 192 -6.77 -5.78 -24.14
C PRO A 192 -5.39 -6.30 -23.73
N GLN A 193 -5.36 -7.47 -23.10
CA GLN A 193 -4.12 -8.19 -22.78
C GLN A 193 -4.14 -9.55 -23.48
N PRO A 194 -3.76 -9.61 -24.79
CA PRO A 194 -3.95 -10.81 -25.60
C PRO A 194 -3.05 -11.99 -25.20
N TRP A 195 -1.91 -11.69 -24.59
CA TRP A 195 -0.95 -12.69 -24.10
C TRP A 195 -1.44 -13.43 -22.87
N ILE A 196 -2.47 -12.92 -22.18
CA ILE A 196 -3.03 -13.53 -20.98
C ILE A 196 -3.90 -14.73 -21.36
N VAL A 197 -3.47 -15.93 -20.95
CA VAL A 197 -4.26 -17.15 -21.05
C VAL A 197 -5.20 -17.25 -19.86
N TRP A 198 -6.44 -16.79 -20.02
CA TRP A 198 -7.43 -16.71 -18.93
C TRP A 198 -7.72 -18.03 -18.20
N ASN A 199 -7.50 -19.17 -18.84
CA ASN A 199 -7.71 -20.49 -18.24
C ASN A 199 -6.61 -20.87 -17.24
N GLU A 200 -5.46 -20.19 -17.28
CA GLU A 200 -4.30 -20.44 -16.42
C GLU A 200 -4.23 -19.45 -15.25
N ILE A 201 -5.09 -18.43 -15.23
CA ILE A 201 -5.09 -17.43 -14.15
C ILE A 201 -5.83 -17.97 -12.93
N GLU A 202 -5.12 -18.04 -11.81
CA GLU A 202 -5.76 -18.21 -10.51
C GLU A 202 -6.28 -16.87 -9.97
N HIS A 203 -7.57 -16.81 -9.66
CA HIS A 203 -8.16 -15.64 -9.03
C HIS A 203 -7.83 -15.59 -7.53
N ALA A 204 -7.66 -14.37 -7.00
CA ALA A 204 -7.51 -14.14 -5.57
C ALA A 204 -8.74 -14.70 -4.82
N LYS A 205 -8.48 -15.60 -3.86
CA LYS A 205 -9.52 -16.22 -3.02
C LYS A 205 -9.83 -15.29 -1.85
N SER A 206 -11.01 -14.69 -1.83
CA SER A 206 -11.50 -13.97 -0.66
C SER A 206 -11.98 -14.96 0.41
N PRO A 207 -11.60 -14.80 1.68
CA PRO A 207 -12.18 -15.58 2.77
C PRO A 207 -13.71 -15.40 2.80
N TRP A 208 -14.46 -16.45 3.17
CA TRP A 208 -15.92 -16.46 3.13
C TRP A 208 -16.56 -15.29 3.89
N TYR A 209 -15.97 -14.90 5.03
CA TYR A 209 -16.47 -13.80 5.86
C TYR A 209 -16.24 -12.41 5.24
N LYS A 210 -15.21 -12.26 4.40
CA LYS A 210 -14.97 -11.02 3.63
C LYS A 210 -15.84 -10.98 2.37
N ALA A 211 -16.06 -12.12 1.73
CA ALA A 211 -16.87 -12.23 0.52
C ALA A 211 -18.30 -11.69 0.72
N TRP A 212 -18.85 -11.77 1.93
CA TRP A 212 -20.14 -11.18 2.30
C TRP A 212 -20.21 -9.66 2.15
N PHE A 213 -19.10 -8.95 2.33
CA PHE A 213 -19.03 -7.48 2.29
C PHE A 213 -18.38 -6.96 1.01
N GLU A 214 -17.31 -7.61 0.57
CA GLU A 214 -16.51 -7.16 -0.57
C GLU A 214 -17.13 -7.58 -1.91
N GLY A 215 -18.01 -8.59 -1.89
CA GLY A 215 -18.49 -9.26 -3.09
C GLY A 215 -17.37 -10.07 -3.74
N ASP A 216 -17.62 -11.33 -4.06
CA ASP A 216 -16.65 -12.16 -4.79
C ASP A 216 -16.54 -11.78 -6.28
N GLY A 217 -17.36 -10.82 -6.73
CA GLY A 217 -17.55 -10.45 -8.14
C GLY A 217 -18.86 -11.00 -8.71
N THR A 218 -19.58 -11.84 -7.96
CA THR A 218 -20.92 -12.32 -8.24
C THR A 218 -21.97 -11.52 -7.46
N GLU A 219 -23.26 -11.82 -7.63
CA GLU A 219 -24.34 -11.11 -6.94
C GLU A 219 -24.27 -11.37 -5.43
N SER A 220 -24.44 -10.32 -4.62
CA SER A 220 -24.55 -10.48 -3.17
C SER A 220 -25.73 -11.39 -2.83
N TRP A 221 -25.61 -12.17 -1.74
CA TRP A 221 -26.66 -13.11 -1.33
C TRP A 221 -28.02 -12.45 -1.05
N TYR A 222 -28.05 -11.15 -0.72
CA TYR A 222 -29.26 -10.34 -0.53
C TYR A 222 -29.68 -9.57 -1.79
N GLY A 223 -29.06 -9.80 -2.95
CA GLY A 223 -29.40 -9.12 -4.20
C GLY A 223 -30.88 -9.26 -4.56
N TYR A 224 -31.49 -10.42 -4.26
CA TYR A 224 -32.91 -10.67 -4.46
C TYR A 224 -33.85 -9.85 -3.55
N LEU A 225 -33.33 -9.31 -2.43
CA LEU A 225 -34.09 -8.48 -1.48
C LEU A 225 -34.01 -6.99 -1.81
N ILE A 226 -33.03 -6.58 -2.63
CA ILE A 226 -32.92 -5.20 -3.07
C ILE A 226 -33.98 -5.01 -4.16
N PRO A 227 -35.03 -4.21 -3.92
CA PRO A 227 -35.97 -3.91 -4.99
C PRO A 227 -35.20 -3.30 -6.16
N ASP A 228 -35.60 -3.66 -7.39
CA ASP A 228 -34.99 -3.19 -8.63
C ASP A 228 -35.22 -1.69 -8.79
N THR A 229 -34.49 -0.93 -7.98
CA THR A 229 -34.46 0.52 -8.01
C THR A 229 -33.44 0.84 -9.07
N ARG A 230 -33.92 1.39 -10.20
CA ARG A 230 -33.04 2.07 -11.15
C ARG A 230 -32.09 2.94 -10.33
N SER A 231 -30.81 2.59 -10.31
CA SER A 231 -29.80 3.32 -9.53
C SER A 231 -29.94 4.82 -9.81
N VAL A 232 -29.74 5.66 -8.80
CA VAL A 232 -29.86 7.12 -8.99
C VAL A 232 -28.88 7.62 -10.08
N VAL A 233 -27.78 6.89 -10.29
CA VAL A 233 -26.78 7.10 -11.35
C VAL A 233 -27.29 6.65 -12.73
N SER A 234 -28.20 5.67 -12.83
CA SER A 234 -28.87 5.28 -14.08
C SER A 234 -30.16 6.07 -14.36
N ARG A 235 -30.64 6.92 -13.45
CA ARG A 235 -31.75 7.85 -13.75
C ARG A 235 -31.36 8.90 -14.80
N ASN A 236 -30.07 9.20 -14.96
CA ASN A 236 -29.55 10.18 -15.92
C ASN A 236 -28.86 9.57 -17.14
N SER A 237 -28.81 8.23 -17.28
CA SER A 237 -28.37 7.63 -18.54
C SER A 237 -29.48 7.78 -19.56
N ILE A 238 -29.19 8.49 -20.66
CA ILE A 238 -30.04 8.58 -21.86
C ILE A 238 -30.50 7.16 -22.21
N SER A 239 -31.80 6.91 -22.16
CA SER A 239 -32.38 5.66 -22.64
C SER A 239 -32.14 5.60 -24.15
N ASP A 240 -31.57 4.49 -24.62
CA ASP A 240 -31.35 4.23 -26.05
C ASP A 240 -32.65 4.08 -26.87
N ASP A 241 -33.81 4.35 -26.25
CA ASP A 241 -35.13 4.42 -26.90
C ASP A 241 -35.32 5.70 -27.74
N GLU A 242 -34.36 6.63 -27.76
CA GLU A 242 -34.32 7.71 -28.74
C GLU A 242 -33.61 7.23 -30.02
N GLU A 243 -34.33 6.43 -30.82
CA GLU A 243 -34.01 6.27 -32.24
C GLU A 243 -33.89 7.66 -32.89
N PRO A 244 -32.86 7.95 -33.69
CA PRO A 244 -32.85 9.13 -34.53
C PRO A 244 -33.90 8.94 -35.62
N ASN A 245 -35.11 9.45 -35.37
CA ASN A 245 -36.11 9.66 -36.40
C ASN A 245 -35.55 10.61 -37.47
N LYS A 246 -35.26 10.05 -38.65
CA LYS A 246 -35.18 10.65 -39.99
C LYS A 246 -34.40 11.95 -40.18
#